data_AF-A0A2E0SIR1-F1
#
_entry.id   AF-A0A2E0SIR1-F1
#
_cell.length_a   1.000
_cell.length_b   1.000
_cell.length_c   1.000
_cell.angle_alpha   90.00
_cell.angle_beta   90.00
_cell.angle_gamma   90.00
#
_symmetry.space_group_name_H-M   'P 1'
#
loop_
_entity.id
_entity.type
_entity.pdbx_description
1 polymer ?
#
loop_
_entity_poly.entity_id
_entity_poly.type
_entity_poly.pdbx_seq_one_letter_code
_entity_poly.pdbx_strand_id
1 'polypeptide(L)'
;IMGLPDLKVNPTCVRIPVANCHSETITVETESPISPEKARELFSAFPGITVVDDLKNGQYPLPSTCDGSDDVFIGRVRKDISCDNGLNFWCVSDNLRKGAATNAVQIAELLAKNL
;
A
#
# COMPACT_ATOMS: atom_id res chain seq x y z
N ILE A 1 -5.61 -12.36 -7.31
CA ILE A 1 -4.74 -11.19 -7.56
C ILE A 1 -3.29 -11.63 -7.75
N MET A 2 -2.62 -12.16 -6.72
CA MET A 2 -1.19 -12.53 -6.82
C MET A 2 -0.89 -13.92 -7.41
N GLY A 3 -1.88 -14.81 -7.54
CA GLY A 3 -1.66 -16.14 -8.13
C GLY A 3 -0.81 -17.10 -7.27
N LEU A 4 -0.60 -16.80 -5.99
CA LEU A 4 0.19 -17.59 -5.04
C LEU A 4 -0.73 -18.28 -4.02
N PRO A 5 -1.15 -19.54 -4.23
CA PRO A 5 -2.11 -20.22 -3.36
C PRO A 5 -1.56 -20.53 -1.95
N ASP A 6 -0.24 -20.69 -1.83
CA ASP A 6 0.42 -21.04 -0.56
C ASP A 6 0.87 -19.81 0.25
N LEU A 7 0.57 -18.59 -0.24
CA LEU A 7 0.92 -17.36 0.46
C LEU A 7 0.11 -17.26 1.75
N LYS A 8 0.80 -17.31 2.89
CA LYS A 8 0.18 -17.17 4.22
C LYS A 8 -0.21 -15.71 4.46
N VAL A 9 -1.48 -15.48 4.78
CA VAL A 9 -2.02 -14.15 5.10
C VAL A 9 -2.89 -14.25 6.34
N ASN A 10 -2.66 -13.37 7.32
CA ASN A 10 -3.40 -13.35 8.58
C ASN A 10 -3.83 -11.90 8.93
N PRO A 11 -4.95 -11.41 8.38
CA PRO A 11 -5.38 -10.03 8.60
C PRO A 11 -6.20 -9.89 9.89
N THR A 12 -6.08 -8.73 10.54
CA THR A 12 -7.04 -8.27 11.57
C THR A 12 -7.67 -6.97 11.10
N CYS A 13 -8.99 -6.95 10.97
CA CYS A 13 -9.72 -5.79 10.46
C CYS A 13 -10.43 -5.07 11.60
N VAL A 14 -10.14 -3.78 11.77
CA VAL A 14 -10.70 -2.94 12.84
C VAL A 14 -11.32 -1.68 12.24
N ARG A 15 -12.50 -1.30 12.75
CA ARG A 15 -13.13 -0.02 12.41
C ARG A 15 -12.75 1.03 13.45
N ILE A 16 -12.33 2.20 12.98
CA ILE A 16 -12.02 3.39 13.80
C ILE A 16 -12.88 4.57 13.29
N PRO A 17 -13.04 5.67 14.05
CA PRO A 17 -13.85 6.82 13.64
C PRO A 17 -13.12 7.71 12.61
N VAL A 18 -12.78 7.13 11.47
CA VAL A 18 -12.25 7.80 10.28
C VAL A 18 -13.28 7.65 9.16
N ALA A 19 -13.70 8.78 8.57
CA ALA A 19 -14.83 8.81 7.66
C ALA A 19 -14.53 8.18 6.29
N ASN A 20 -13.35 8.47 5.73
CA ASN A 20 -12.88 7.92 4.46
C ASN A 20 -11.38 7.58 4.53
N CYS A 21 -10.92 6.81 3.56
CA CYS A 21 -9.64 6.12 3.50
C CYS A 21 -9.53 4.95 4.47
N HIS A 22 -8.89 3.88 3.99
CA HIS A 22 -8.43 2.78 4.84
C HIS A 22 -6.94 2.94 5.11
N SER A 23 -6.51 2.38 6.23
CA SER A 23 -5.10 2.39 6.59
C SER A 23 -4.68 1.04 7.14
N GLU A 24 -3.53 0.57 6.70
CA GLU A 24 -3.06 -0.78 6.94
C GLU A 24 -1.62 -0.74 7.41
N THR A 25 -1.38 -1.31 8.58
CA THR A 25 -0.03 -1.69 9.00
C THR A 25 0.25 -3.08 8.45
N ILE A 26 1.27 -3.19 7.60
CA ILE A 26 1.57 -4.42 6.88
C ILE A 26 2.97 -4.87 7.22
N THR A 27 3.08 -6.14 7.61
CA THR A 27 4.33 -6.86 7.77
C THR A 27 4.37 -7.94 6.71
N VAL A 28 5.45 -8.00 5.94
CA VAL A 28 5.71 -9.07 4.96
C VAL A 28 7.07 -9.69 5.24
N GLU A 29 7.20 -10.98 4.95
CA GLU A 29 8.48 -11.68 4.89
C GLU A 29 8.76 -12.03 3.43
N THR A 30 9.91 -11.60 2.91
CA THR A 30 10.30 -11.84 1.52
C THR A 30 11.21 -13.07 1.40
N GLU A 31 11.30 -13.66 0.20
CA GLU A 31 12.19 -14.82 -0.06
C GLU A 31 13.67 -14.49 0.19
N SER A 32 14.06 -13.24 -0.03
CA SER A 32 15.39 -12.70 0.23
C SER A 32 15.29 -11.33 0.90
N PRO A 33 16.28 -10.92 1.70
CA PRO A 33 16.20 -9.67 2.45
C PRO A 33 16.18 -8.46 1.50
N ILE A 34 15.32 -7.49 1.79
CA ILE A 34 15.22 -6.23 1.07
C ILE A 34 15.53 -5.06 2.01
N SER A 35 16.34 -4.10 1.55
CA SER A 35 16.56 -2.87 2.33
C SER A 35 15.33 -1.97 2.23
N PRO A 36 15.01 -1.19 3.28
CA PRO A 36 13.96 -0.19 3.19
C PRO A 36 14.16 0.77 2.00
N GLU A 37 15.41 1.12 1.69
CA GLU A 37 15.78 2.02 0.58
C GLU A 37 15.36 1.42 -0.75
N LYS A 38 15.67 0.14 -0.96
CA LYS A 38 15.26 -0.56 -2.17
C LYS A 38 13.75 -0.73 -2.25
N ALA A 39 13.10 -1.01 -1.13
CA ALA A 39 11.64 -1.11 -1.08
C ALA A 39 10.96 0.21 -1.49
N ARG A 40 11.42 1.35 -0.98
CA ARG A 40 10.92 2.68 -1.39
C ARG A 40 11.14 2.94 -2.88
N GLU A 41 12.31 2.60 -3.42
CA GLU A 41 12.59 2.74 -4.85
C GLU A 41 11.58 1.92 -5.69
N LEU A 42 11.34 0.66 -5.32
CA LEU A 42 10.40 -0.21 -6.03
C LEU A 42 8.95 0.27 -5.91
N PHE A 43 8.54 0.73 -4.73
CA PHE A 43 7.22 1.33 -4.53
C PHE A 43 7.04 2.58 -5.38
N SER A 44 8.00 3.51 -5.38
CA SER A 44 7.96 4.73 -6.20
C SER A 44 7.97 4.46 -7.70
N ALA A 45 8.56 3.34 -8.14
CA ALA A 45 8.59 2.97 -9.54
C ALA A 45 7.27 2.33 -10.03
N PHE A 46 6.40 1.90 -9.12
CA PHE A 46 5.17 1.20 -9.47
C PHE A 46 4.04 2.21 -9.77
N PRO A 47 3.38 2.13 -10.96
CA PRO A 47 2.30 3.06 -11.30
C PRO A 47 1.13 3.03 -10.31
N GLY A 48 0.71 4.21 -9.85
CA GLY A 48 -0.38 4.37 -8.89
C GLY A 48 0.02 4.18 -7.42
N ILE A 49 1.32 4.03 -7.14
CA ILE A 49 1.85 4.11 -5.78
C ILE A 49 2.60 5.44 -5.62
N THR A 50 2.29 6.16 -4.53
CA THR A 50 3.02 7.36 -4.11
C THR A 50 3.69 7.11 -2.77
N VAL A 51 5.01 7.26 -2.69
CA VAL A 51 5.76 7.11 -1.44
C VAL A 51 5.82 8.43 -0.68
N VAL A 52 5.33 8.43 0.56
CA VAL A 52 5.44 9.53 1.53
C VAL A 52 6.17 8.97 2.75
N ASP A 53 7.48 9.12 2.83
CA ASP A 53 8.28 8.48 3.90
C ASP A 53 9.45 9.36 4.35
N ASP A 54 9.16 10.59 4.74
CA ASP A 54 10.13 11.51 5.33
C ASP A 54 9.81 11.76 6.81
N LEU A 55 10.21 10.79 7.62
CA LEU A 55 9.92 10.79 9.05
C LEU A 55 10.66 11.90 9.82
N LYS A 56 11.78 12.41 9.28
CA LYS A 56 12.51 13.54 9.89
C LYS A 56 11.67 14.81 9.86
N ASN A 57 10.89 14.97 8.79
CA ASN A 57 9.95 16.09 8.62
C ASN A 57 8.50 15.73 9.00
N GLY A 58 8.28 14.58 9.63
CA GLY A 58 6.95 14.14 10.07
C GLY A 58 5.99 13.78 8.95
N GLN A 59 6.50 13.47 7.75
CA GLN A 59 5.68 13.16 6.58
C GLN A 59 5.53 11.64 6.41
N TYR A 60 4.28 11.19 6.46
CA TYR A 60 3.85 9.82 6.18
C TYR A 60 2.38 9.83 5.78
N PRO A 61 1.85 8.76 5.16
CA PRO A 61 0.47 8.74 4.69
C PRO A 61 -0.53 8.91 5.84
N LEU A 62 -1.47 9.84 5.68
CA LEU A 62 -2.57 10.09 6.60
C LEU A 62 -3.89 9.99 5.84
N PRO A 63 -4.96 9.40 6.41
CA PRO A 63 -6.28 9.37 5.78
C PRO A 63 -6.72 10.74 5.26
N SER A 64 -6.53 11.79 6.05
CA SER A 64 -6.91 13.17 5.74
C SER A 64 -6.17 13.78 4.56
N THR A 65 -4.98 13.28 4.21
CA THR A 65 -4.19 13.77 3.06
C THR A 65 -4.35 12.90 1.82
N CYS A 66 -4.89 11.69 1.97
CA CYS A 66 -5.08 10.71 0.89
C CYS A 66 -6.50 10.70 0.32
N ASP A 67 -7.47 11.31 1.03
CA ASP A 67 -8.87 11.39 0.63
C ASP A 67 -9.04 12.04 -0.75
N GLY A 68 -9.87 11.44 -1.60
CA GLY A 68 -10.12 11.93 -2.95
C GLY A 68 -8.99 11.66 -3.94
N SER A 69 -7.95 10.89 -3.58
CA SER A 69 -6.89 10.47 -4.52
C SER A 69 -7.19 9.11 -5.15
N ASP A 70 -6.65 8.87 -6.34
CA ASP A 70 -6.65 7.55 -7.01
C ASP A 70 -5.42 6.70 -6.66
N ASP A 71 -4.47 7.27 -5.91
CA ASP A 71 -3.21 6.62 -5.56
C ASP A 71 -3.31 5.76 -4.29
N VAL A 72 -2.40 4.79 -4.20
CA VAL A 72 -2.07 4.10 -2.96
C VAL A 72 -0.83 4.76 -2.37
N PHE A 73 -0.90 5.17 -1.10
CA PHE A 73 0.20 5.86 -0.44
C PHE A 73 0.94 4.93 0.52
N ILE A 74 2.26 4.87 0.37
CA ILE A 74 3.13 4.01 1.19
C ILE A 74 4.10 4.85 2.00
N GLY A 75 4.30 4.50 3.27
CA GLY A 75 5.31 5.13 4.11
C GLY A 75 5.70 4.25 5.30
N ARG A 76 6.46 4.82 6.24
CA ARG A 76 6.95 4.13 7.45
C ARG A 76 7.71 2.84 7.14
N VAL A 77 8.39 2.80 5.99
CA VAL A 77 9.06 1.61 5.46
C VAL A 77 10.32 1.34 6.29
N ARG A 78 10.40 0.17 6.90
CA ARG A 78 11.50 -0.23 7.78
C ARG A 78 11.64 -1.75 7.84
N LYS A 79 12.82 -2.22 8.23
CA LYS A 79 13.02 -3.64 8.54
C LYS A 79 12.13 -4.07 9.71
N ASP A 80 11.64 -5.28 9.64
CA ASP A 80 11.04 -5.92 10.80
C ASP A 80 12.11 -6.31 11.81
N ILE A 81 11.72 -6.36 13.09
CA ILE A 81 12.62 -6.70 14.20
C ILE A 81 12.52 -8.17 14.63
N SER A 82 11.54 -8.91 14.09
CA SER A 82 11.26 -10.30 14.45
C SER A 82 11.69 -11.31 13.39
N CYS A 83 11.94 -10.88 12.15
CA CYS A 83 12.39 -11.73 11.05
C CYS A 83 13.46 -11.04 10.17
N ASP A 84 14.50 -11.78 9.79
CA ASP A 84 15.64 -11.27 8.99
C ASP A 84 15.23 -10.74 7.61
N ASN A 85 14.23 -11.38 6.98
CA ASN A 85 13.68 -10.99 5.68
C ASN A 85 12.38 -10.18 5.83
N GLY A 86 12.07 -9.71 7.04
CA GLY A 86 10.84 -9.00 7.32
C GLY A 86 10.91 -7.50 6.94
N LEU A 87 9.82 -6.99 6.38
CA LEU A 87 9.61 -5.58 6.08
C LEU A 87 8.27 -5.12 6.65
N ASN A 88 8.29 -3.97 7.31
CA ASN A 88 7.10 -3.28 7.80
C ASN A 88 6.86 -2.01 6.99
N PHE A 89 5.61 -1.74 6.65
CA PHE A 89 5.20 -0.50 6.02
C PHE A 89 3.75 -0.13 6.36
N TRP A 90 3.42 1.13 6.09
CA TRP A 90 2.11 1.73 6.30
C TRP A 90 1.50 2.08 4.94
N CYS A 91 0.28 1.60 4.71
CA CYS A 91 -0.45 1.79 3.46
C CYS A 91 -1.74 2.58 3.74
N VAL A 92 -2.02 3.61 2.94
CA VAL A 92 -3.27 4.39 3.02
C VAL A 92 -3.80 4.63 1.62
N SER A 93 -5.11 4.46 1.43
CA SER A 93 -5.75 4.82 0.16
C SER A 93 -7.24 5.08 0.38
N ASP A 94 -7.83 5.88 -0.52
CA ASP A 94 -9.26 6.14 -0.56
C ASP A 94 -10.02 4.86 -0.93
N ASN A 95 -10.80 4.33 0.02
CA ASN A 95 -11.52 3.07 -0.14
C ASN A 95 -12.76 3.19 -1.05
N LEU A 96 -13.27 4.39 -1.30
CA LEU A 96 -14.36 4.62 -2.25
C LEU A 96 -13.83 4.77 -3.68
N ARG A 97 -12.64 5.38 -3.84
CA ARG A 97 -11.95 5.52 -5.13
C ARG A 97 -11.12 4.29 -5.46
N LYS A 98 -9.84 4.27 -5.10
CA LYS A 98 -8.93 3.18 -5.47
C LYS A 98 -9.39 1.84 -4.90
N GLY A 99 -10.00 1.83 -3.71
CA GLY A 99 -10.59 0.62 -3.13
C GLY A 99 -11.85 0.08 -3.84
N ALA A 100 -12.51 0.89 -4.68
CA ALA A 100 -13.74 0.50 -5.36
C ALA A 100 -13.91 1.13 -6.77
N ALA A 101 -14.36 2.38 -6.85
CA ALA A 101 -14.81 3.01 -8.08
C ALA A 101 -13.70 3.14 -9.14
N THR A 102 -12.53 3.65 -8.77
CA THR A 102 -11.41 3.88 -9.70
C THR A 102 -10.88 2.57 -10.24
N ASN A 103 -10.76 1.54 -9.40
CA ASN A 103 -10.36 0.21 -9.87
C ASN A 103 -11.36 -0.36 -10.88
N ALA A 104 -12.66 -0.20 -10.66
CA ALA A 104 -13.68 -0.67 -11.59
C ALA A 104 -13.60 0.05 -12.95
N VAL A 105 -13.43 1.37 -12.95
CA VAL A 105 -13.24 2.16 -14.18
C VAL A 105 -11.96 1.77 -14.90
N GLN A 106 -10.83 1.62 -14.19
CA GLN A 106 -9.56 1.20 -14.79
C GLN A 106 -9.64 -0.18 -15.45
N ILE A 107 -10.38 -1.12 -14.87
CA ILE A 107 -10.65 -2.43 -15.49
C ILE A 107 -11.48 -2.26 -16.77
N ALA A 108 -12.51 -1.43 -16.75
CA ALA A 108 -13.34 -1.17 -17.93
C ALA A 108 -12.54 -0.49 -19.06
N GLU A 109 -11.67 0.47 -18.73
CA GLU A 109 -10.76 1.11 -19.69
C GLU A 109 -9.78 0.11 -20.30
N LEU A 110 -9.25 -0.83 -19.49
CA LEU A 110 -8.37 -1.87 -19.98
C LEU A 110 -9.11 -2.82 -20.93
N LEU A 111 -10.34 -3.21 -20.62
CA LEU A 111 -11.17 -4.03 -21.51
C LEU A 111 -11.43 -3.28 -22.83
N ALA A 112 -11.83 -2.01 -22.75
CA ALA A 112 -12.10 -1.19 -23.94
C ALA A 112 -10.89 -1.01 -24.86
N LYS A 113 -9.66 -0.96 -24.31
CA LYS A 113 -8.41 -0.89 -25.10
C LYS A 113 -8.05 -2.20 -25.80
N ASN A 114 -8.58 -3.33 -25.33
CA ASN A 114 -8.27 -4.67 -25.83
C ASN A 114 -9.42 -5.30 -26.62
N LEU A 115 -10.50 -4.56 -26.84
CA LEU A 115 -11.58 -4.85 -27.79
C LEU A 115 -11.24 -4.27 -29.16
#